data_AF-A0A925CQD4-F1
#
_entry.id   AF-A0A925CQD4-F1
#
_cell.length_a   1.000
_cell.length_b   1.000
_cell.length_c   1.000
_cell.angle_alpha   90.00
_cell.angle_beta   90.00
_cell.angle_gamma   90.00
#
_symmetry.space_group_name_H-M   'P 1'
#
loop_
_entity.id
_entity.type
_entity.pdbx_description
1 polymer ?
#
loop_
_entity_poly.entity_id
_entity_poly.type
_entity_poly.pdbx_seq_one_letter_code
_entity_poly.pdbx_strand_id
1 'polypeptide(L)'
;MITIANARHLPKDTPPAIRALISRAIADISAVVEEPLGSNRGPIIDEYNRRAGAPVGSYWCASAVGAWMIDCGFPMPIGYASCDNIMAWGKKTGRWSVLPALGAMVLYGKPADANHVGLVSRLAPLVLSIEGNTTVEGGSAEQSRNGEAVSQKRVNSADPVLGYVLPMVKDAA
;
A
#
# COMPACT_ATOMS: atom_id res chain seq x y z
N MET A 1 -13.24 -3.63 20.94
CA MET A 1 -11.85 -4.10 20.88
C MET A 1 -11.66 -4.81 19.55
N ILE A 2 -11.02 -4.15 18.58
CA ILE A 2 -10.66 -4.80 17.30
C ILE A 2 -9.40 -5.60 17.58
N THR A 3 -9.44 -6.90 17.37
CA THR A 3 -8.27 -7.78 17.46
C THR A 3 -7.32 -7.39 16.32
N ILE A 4 -6.33 -6.57 16.62
CA ILE A 4 -5.31 -6.15 15.66
C ILE A 4 -4.53 -7.41 15.24
N ALA A 5 -4.59 -7.77 13.96
CA ALA A 5 -3.74 -8.82 13.40
C ALA A 5 -2.28 -8.49 13.74
N ASN A 6 -1.65 -9.30 14.60
CA ASN A 6 -0.37 -8.92 15.18
C ASN A 6 0.77 -9.08 14.16
N ALA A 7 1.41 -7.98 13.77
CA ALA A 7 2.65 -7.95 12.99
C ALA A 7 3.86 -8.46 13.81
N ARG A 8 3.78 -9.71 14.30
CA ARG A 8 4.78 -10.35 15.18
C ARG A 8 6.15 -10.51 14.52
N HIS A 9 6.20 -10.48 13.19
CA HIS A 9 7.42 -10.60 12.41
C HIS A 9 8.29 -9.34 12.42
N LEU A 10 7.75 -8.20 12.87
CA LEU A 10 8.50 -6.94 12.88
C LEU A 10 9.54 -6.89 14.00
N PRO A 11 10.74 -6.32 13.76
CA PRO A 11 11.74 -6.05 14.78
C PRO A 11 11.15 -5.36 16.01
N LYS A 12 11.66 -5.68 17.21
CA LYS A 12 11.10 -5.17 18.48
C LYS A 12 11.16 -3.64 18.59
N ASP A 13 12.16 -3.04 17.99
CA ASP A 13 12.43 -1.61 17.89
C ASP A 13 11.64 -0.89 16.79
N THR A 14 10.80 -1.61 16.03
CA THR A 14 9.92 -0.96 15.04
C THR A 14 8.99 0.03 15.73
N PRO A 15 8.93 1.31 15.30
CA PRO A 15 8.10 2.33 15.94
C PRO A 15 6.63 1.89 16.06
N PRO A 16 5.94 2.17 17.19
CA PRO A 16 4.56 1.74 17.40
C PRO A 16 3.59 2.15 16.28
N ALA A 17 3.74 3.36 15.73
CA ALA A 17 2.93 3.84 14.62
C ALA A 17 3.12 3.01 13.34
N ILE A 18 4.36 2.62 13.02
CA ILE A 18 4.67 1.75 11.87
C ILE A 18 4.14 0.33 12.09
N ARG A 19 4.26 -0.19 13.32
CA ARG A 19 3.66 -1.49 13.68
C ARG A 19 2.14 -1.47 13.54
N ALA A 20 1.48 -0.39 13.95
CA ALA A 20 0.03 -0.22 13.81
C ALA A 20 -0.37 -0.17 12.32
N LEU A 21 0.34 0.61 11.51
CA LEU A 21 0.13 0.71 10.07
C LEU A 21 0.25 -0.65 9.36
N ILE A 22 1.33 -1.40 9.61
CA ILE A 22 1.52 -2.71 8.99
C ILE A 22 0.45 -3.69 9.49
N SER A 23 0.12 -3.68 10.78
CA SER A 23 -0.95 -4.53 11.32
C SER A 23 -2.32 -4.22 10.70
N ARG A 24 -2.61 -2.94 10.44
CA ARG A 24 -3.83 -2.49 9.78
C ARG A 24 -3.94 -3.02 8.35
N ALA A 25 -2.84 -2.99 7.59
CA ALA A 25 -2.79 -3.57 6.25
C ALA A 25 -2.91 -5.11 6.27
N ILE A 26 -2.28 -5.78 7.23
CA ILE A 26 -2.40 -7.24 7.41
C ILE A 26 -3.84 -7.65 7.66
N ALA A 27 -4.62 -6.85 8.42
CA ALA A 27 -6.00 -7.16 8.74
C ALA A 27 -6.90 -7.24 7.49
N ASP A 28 -6.49 -6.65 6.37
CA ASP A 28 -7.23 -6.73 5.10
C ASP A 28 -6.86 -7.95 4.25
N ILE A 29 -5.73 -8.61 4.54
CA ILE A 29 -5.35 -9.83 3.84
C ILE A 29 -6.44 -10.88 4.07
N SER A 30 -6.98 -11.43 2.99
CA SER A 30 -8.12 -12.36 2.96
C SER A 30 -9.48 -11.79 3.41
N ALA A 31 -9.53 -10.59 4.03
CA ALA A 31 -10.78 -9.94 4.43
C ALA A 31 -11.33 -9.01 3.34
N VAL A 32 -10.45 -8.45 2.50
CA VAL A 32 -10.83 -7.56 1.40
C VAL A 32 -10.56 -8.26 0.07
N VAL A 33 -11.64 -8.69 -0.56
CA VAL A 33 -11.69 -9.35 -1.87
C VAL A 33 -12.82 -8.71 -2.66
N GLU A 34 -12.66 -8.63 -3.98
CA GLU A 34 -13.68 -8.14 -4.88
C GLU A 34 -14.93 -9.03 -4.90
N GLU A 35 -16.08 -8.37 -4.99
CA GLU A 35 -17.39 -9.01 -5.08
C GLU A 35 -18.25 -8.30 -6.15
N PRO A 36 -18.40 -8.87 -7.35
CA PRO A 36 -17.77 -10.12 -7.85
C PRO A 36 -16.28 -9.94 -8.21
N LEU A 37 -15.54 -11.04 -8.33
CA LEU A 37 -14.12 -11.01 -8.74
C LEU A 37 -13.91 -10.31 -10.09
N GLY A 38 -12.87 -9.48 -10.19
CA GLY A 38 -12.48 -8.74 -11.40
C GLY A 38 -13.31 -7.49 -11.68
N SER A 39 -14.17 -7.08 -10.74
CA SER A 39 -15.08 -5.94 -10.89
C SER A 39 -14.53 -4.62 -10.37
N ASN A 40 -13.45 -4.62 -9.58
CA ASN A 40 -13.04 -3.48 -8.74
C ASN A 40 -14.13 -3.02 -7.75
N ARG A 41 -15.02 -3.94 -7.34
CA ARG A 41 -16.14 -3.66 -6.43
C ARG A 41 -16.08 -4.51 -5.20
N GLY A 42 -16.68 -4.00 -4.13
CA GLY A 42 -16.91 -4.71 -2.88
C GLY A 42 -17.22 -3.68 -1.79
N PRO A 43 -17.92 -4.02 -0.70
CA PRO A 43 -18.34 -3.01 0.29
C PRO A 43 -17.18 -2.18 0.85
N ILE A 44 -16.05 -2.82 1.16
CA ILE A 44 -14.83 -2.16 1.68
C ILE A 44 -14.07 -1.44 0.55
N ILE A 45 -13.99 -2.04 -0.64
CA ILE A 45 -13.29 -1.47 -1.80
C ILE A 45 -13.97 -0.19 -2.28
N ASP A 46 -15.30 -0.21 -2.36
CA ASP A 46 -16.12 0.95 -2.70
C ASP A 46 -15.90 2.07 -1.67
N GLU A 47 -15.76 1.74 -0.39
CA GLU A 47 -15.46 2.71 0.67
C GLU A 47 -14.06 3.31 0.53
N TYR A 48 -13.04 2.50 0.21
CA TYR A 48 -11.70 3.01 -0.09
C TYR A 48 -11.71 4.00 -1.24
N ASN A 49 -12.40 3.68 -2.34
CA ASN A 49 -12.52 4.58 -3.49
C ASN A 49 -13.26 5.87 -3.12
N ARG A 50 -14.38 5.80 -2.37
CA ARG A 50 -15.10 7.01 -1.92
C ARG A 50 -14.22 7.92 -1.06
N ARG A 51 -13.50 7.35 -0.08
CA ARG A 51 -12.57 8.10 0.78
C ARG A 51 -11.44 8.75 -0.02
N ALA A 52 -10.99 8.09 -1.08
CA ALA A 52 -9.95 8.59 -1.97
C ALA A 52 -10.45 9.62 -3.00
N GLY A 53 -11.77 9.86 -3.06
CA GLY A 53 -12.39 10.70 -4.08
C GLY A 53 -12.39 10.07 -5.48
N ALA A 54 -12.19 8.75 -5.58
CA ALA A 54 -12.25 8.00 -6.82
C ALA A 54 -13.67 7.49 -7.09
N PRO A 55 -14.10 7.41 -8.37
CA PRO A 55 -15.32 6.69 -8.72
C PRO A 55 -15.27 5.24 -8.22
N VAL A 56 -16.40 4.76 -7.73
CA VAL A 56 -16.56 3.35 -7.38
C VAL A 56 -16.35 2.47 -8.62
N GLY A 57 -15.63 1.35 -8.48
CA GLY A 57 -15.17 0.53 -9.61
C GLY A 57 -13.83 0.96 -10.22
N SER A 58 -13.17 1.98 -9.65
CA SER A 58 -11.79 2.31 -10.03
C SER A 58 -10.80 1.29 -9.45
N TYR A 59 -9.65 1.14 -10.12
CA TYR A 59 -8.49 0.47 -9.54
C TYR A 59 -8.17 1.03 -8.16
N TRP A 60 -7.94 0.14 -7.19
CA TRP A 60 -8.07 0.49 -5.78
C TRP A 60 -6.80 0.24 -4.95
N CYS A 61 -5.64 0.00 -5.59
CA CYS A 61 -4.36 -0.18 -4.89
C CYS A 61 -3.99 1.04 -4.05
N ALA A 62 -3.99 2.22 -4.67
CA ALA A 62 -3.68 3.48 -4.01
C ALA A 62 -4.77 3.90 -3.00
N SER A 63 -6.04 3.60 -3.31
CA SER A 63 -7.17 3.80 -2.40
C SER A 63 -7.00 2.99 -1.11
N ALA A 64 -6.62 1.72 -1.20
CA ALA A 64 -6.37 0.85 -0.04
C ALA A 64 -5.17 1.32 0.78
N VAL A 65 -4.01 1.53 0.15
CA VAL A 65 -2.80 2.00 0.85
C VAL A 65 -3.06 3.33 1.54
N GLY A 66 -3.70 4.27 0.86
CA GLY A 66 -4.08 5.56 1.44
C GLY A 66 -5.04 5.44 2.61
N ALA A 67 -6.03 4.52 2.54
CA ALA A 67 -6.93 4.25 3.66
C ALA A 67 -6.16 3.73 4.89
N TRP A 68 -5.23 2.79 4.73
CA TRP A 68 -4.40 2.28 5.84
C TRP A 68 -3.53 3.37 6.47
N MET A 69 -2.93 4.21 5.64
CA MET A 69 -2.13 5.36 6.07
C MET A 69 -2.98 6.33 6.92
N ILE A 70 -4.14 6.72 6.39
CA ILE A 70 -5.06 7.67 7.06
C ILE A 70 -5.64 7.07 8.35
N ASP A 71 -6.05 5.80 8.35
CA ASP A 71 -6.58 5.10 9.54
C ASP A 71 -5.56 5.09 10.69
N CYS A 72 -4.26 5.15 10.37
CA CYS A 72 -3.16 5.18 11.32
C CYS A 72 -2.57 6.58 11.54
N GLY A 73 -3.21 7.63 11.03
CA GLY A 73 -2.82 9.03 11.25
C GLY A 73 -1.64 9.51 10.40
N PHE A 74 -1.23 8.77 9.37
CA PHE A 74 -0.21 9.21 8.42
C PHE A 74 -0.80 10.13 7.34
N PRO A 75 -0.05 11.15 6.89
CA PRO A 75 -0.52 12.07 5.88
C PRO A 75 -0.53 11.43 4.49
N MET A 76 -1.49 11.83 3.66
CA MET A 76 -1.58 11.49 2.24
C MET A 76 -1.85 12.76 1.40
N PRO A 77 -1.39 12.84 0.15
CA PRO A 77 -1.74 13.94 -0.74
C PRO A 77 -3.24 13.94 -1.08
N ILE A 78 -3.76 15.12 -1.42
CA ILE A 78 -5.05 15.21 -2.13
C ILE A 78 -4.92 14.43 -3.44
N GLY A 79 -5.95 13.66 -3.79
CA GLY A 79 -5.93 12.84 -5.00
C GLY A 79 -5.01 11.62 -4.90
N TYR A 80 -4.81 11.08 -3.70
CA TYR A 80 -3.99 9.89 -3.47
C TYR A 80 -4.49 8.63 -4.17
N ALA A 81 -5.70 8.61 -4.73
CA ALA A 81 -6.15 7.54 -5.62
C ALA A 81 -5.23 7.36 -6.85
N SER A 82 -4.42 8.36 -7.21
CA SER A 82 -3.41 8.29 -8.26
C SER A 82 -2.03 7.96 -7.69
N CYS A 83 -1.42 6.87 -8.17
CA CYS A 83 -0.04 6.50 -7.84
C CYS A 83 0.97 7.59 -8.26
N ASP A 84 0.75 8.27 -9.39
CA ASP A 84 1.57 9.41 -9.81
C ASP A 84 1.51 10.57 -8.82
N ASN A 85 0.32 10.88 -8.29
CA ASN A 85 0.16 11.91 -7.27
C ASN A 85 0.90 11.53 -5.98
N ILE A 86 0.87 10.25 -5.57
CA ILE A 86 1.65 9.75 -4.43
C ILE A 86 3.15 9.92 -4.69
N MET A 87 3.64 9.51 -5.87
CA MET A 87 5.05 9.64 -6.24
C MET A 87 5.50 11.11 -6.25
N ALA A 88 4.73 12.00 -6.91
CA ALA A 88 5.02 13.42 -7.00
C ALA A 88 5.04 14.08 -5.62
N TRP A 89 4.08 13.73 -4.76
CA TRP A 89 4.03 14.19 -3.37
C TRP A 89 5.23 13.71 -2.55
N GLY A 90 5.61 12.44 -2.66
CA GLY A 90 6.77 11.88 -1.97
C GLY A 90 8.06 12.62 -2.34
N LYS A 91 8.26 12.87 -3.64
CA LYS A 91 9.41 13.65 -4.16
C LYS A 91 9.38 15.10 -3.67
N LYS A 92 8.24 15.78 -3.80
CA LYS A 92 8.07 17.18 -3.39
C LYS A 92 8.31 17.41 -1.90
N THR A 93 8.00 16.42 -1.07
CA THR A 93 8.05 16.55 0.38
C THR A 93 9.29 15.93 1.04
N GLY A 94 10.28 15.52 0.25
CA GLY A 94 11.51 14.92 0.77
C GLY A 94 11.32 13.51 1.36
N ARG A 95 10.20 12.86 1.08
CA ARG A 95 9.88 11.50 1.55
C ARG A 95 10.32 10.41 0.57
N TRP A 96 10.77 10.78 -0.62
CA TRP A 96 11.18 9.84 -1.65
C TRP A 96 12.51 9.18 -1.30
N SER A 97 12.57 7.87 -1.47
CA SER A 97 13.75 7.04 -1.23
C SER A 97 13.92 6.01 -2.35
N VAL A 98 15.17 5.65 -2.64
CA VAL A 98 15.50 4.49 -3.49
C VAL A 98 15.69 3.21 -2.67
N LEU A 99 15.71 3.31 -1.34
CA LEU A 99 15.83 2.21 -0.41
C LEU A 99 14.48 1.93 0.28
N PRO A 100 14.10 0.65 0.49
CA PRO A 100 12.89 0.29 1.21
C PRO A 100 13.01 0.57 2.71
N ALA A 101 11.88 0.91 3.34
CA ALA A 101 11.75 1.00 4.80
C ALA A 101 10.40 0.40 5.24
N LEU A 102 10.31 -0.08 6.47
CA LEU A 102 9.05 -0.59 7.02
C LEU A 102 7.97 0.51 6.99
N GLY A 103 6.78 0.17 6.48
CA GLY A 103 5.66 1.09 6.32
C GLY A 103 5.80 2.06 5.13
N ALA A 104 6.86 1.99 4.34
CA ALA A 104 6.98 2.80 3.14
C ALA A 104 6.01 2.33 2.06
N MET A 105 5.51 3.28 1.28
CA MET A 105 4.75 2.97 0.07
C MET A 105 5.75 2.65 -1.04
N VAL A 106 5.74 1.42 -1.57
CA VAL A 106 6.54 1.03 -2.74
C VAL A 106 5.74 1.31 -4.01
N LEU A 107 6.32 2.07 -4.95
CA LEU A 107 5.66 2.49 -6.19
C LEU A 107 6.24 1.70 -7.36
N TYR A 108 5.37 1.15 -8.19
CA TYR A 108 5.72 0.41 -9.41
C TYR A 108 5.23 1.14 -10.66
N GLY A 109 5.92 0.92 -11.78
CA GLY A 109 5.49 1.43 -13.08
C GLY A 109 6.66 1.77 -13.99
N LYS A 110 6.46 2.74 -14.87
CA LYS A 110 7.50 3.25 -15.77
C LYS A 110 8.06 4.55 -15.22
N PRO A 111 9.28 4.96 -15.62
CA PRO A 111 9.81 6.26 -15.22
C PRO A 111 8.78 7.37 -15.47
N ALA A 112 8.41 8.10 -14.41
CA ALA A 112 7.38 9.16 -14.41
C ALA A 112 5.92 8.71 -14.62
N ASP A 113 5.61 7.42 -14.63
CA ASP A 113 4.26 6.84 -14.72
C ASP A 113 4.14 5.68 -13.71
N ALA A 114 3.84 6.04 -12.46
CA ALA A 114 3.55 5.10 -11.42
C ALA A 114 2.10 4.60 -11.56
N ASN A 115 1.92 3.28 -11.63
CA ASN A 115 0.62 2.66 -11.90
C ASN A 115 0.17 1.69 -10.81
N HIS A 116 1.03 1.37 -9.84
CA HIS A 116 0.69 0.50 -8.72
C HIS A 116 1.46 0.89 -7.47
N VAL A 117 0.88 0.58 -6.31
CA VAL A 117 1.47 0.88 -5.00
C VAL A 117 1.16 -0.21 -3.99
N GLY A 118 2.17 -0.52 -3.17
CA GLY A 118 2.08 -1.42 -2.02
C GLY A 118 2.62 -0.79 -0.76
N LEU A 119 2.40 -1.43 0.39
CA LEU A 119 2.95 -1.05 1.69
C LEU A 119 4.02 -2.05 2.13
N VAL A 120 5.27 -1.61 2.30
CA VAL A 120 6.38 -2.47 2.72
C VAL A 120 6.15 -2.98 4.15
N SER A 121 6.05 -4.30 4.31
CA SER A 121 5.78 -4.98 5.58
C SER A 121 6.99 -5.75 6.13
N ARG A 122 8.02 -5.96 5.33
CA ARG A 122 9.26 -6.67 5.70
C ARG A 122 10.44 -6.21 4.85
N LEU A 123 11.64 -6.22 5.42
CA LEU A 123 12.89 -5.88 4.70
C LEU A 123 13.83 -7.08 4.49
N ALA A 124 13.84 -8.04 5.42
CA ALA A 124 14.76 -9.18 5.37
C ALA A 124 14.09 -10.47 5.90
N PRO A 125 14.42 -11.67 5.37
CA PRO A 125 15.40 -11.91 4.30
C PRO A 125 14.86 -11.56 2.91
N LEU A 126 13.57 -11.22 2.82
CA LEU A 126 12.90 -10.76 1.61
C LEU A 126 12.23 -9.42 1.91
N VAL A 127 12.25 -8.52 0.93
CA VAL A 127 11.38 -7.35 0.94
C VAL A 127 9.98 -7.80 0.56
N LEU A 128 9.02 -7.58 1.46
CA LEU A 128 7.62 -7.93 1.24
C LEU A 128 6.76 -6.67 1.31
N SER A 129 5.74 -6.61 0.46
CA SER A 129 4.70 -5.59 0.44
C SER A 129 3.33 -6.21 0.68
N ILE A 130 2.41 -5.42 1.21
CA ILE A 130 0.97 -5.72 1.26
C ILE A 130 0.29 -4.76 0.29
N GLU A 131 -0.48 -5.28 -0.65
CA GLU A 131 -0.99 -4.54 -1.80
C GLU A 131 -2.48 -4.81 -1.96
N GLY A 132 -3.27 -3.76 -2.18
CA GLY A 132 -4.65 -3.90 -2.65
C GLY A 132 -4.69 -3.97 -4.17
N ASN A 133 -5.81 -4.45 -4.73
CA ASN A 133 -5.97 -4.63 -6.17
C ASN A 133 -4.83 -5.45 -6.81
N THR A 134 -4.37 -6.51 -6.13
CA THR A 134 -3.36 -7.43 -6.63
C THR A 134 -3.95 -8.81 -6.88
N THR A 135 -3.31 -9.60 -7.74
CA THR A 135 -3.71 -10.98 -7.99
C THR A 135 -3.35 -11.87 -6.81
N VAL A 136 -4.21 -12.87 -6.53
CA VAL A 136 -3.95 -13.87 -5.47
C VAL A 136 -2.78 -14.79 -5.84
N GLU A 137 -2.48 -14.95 -7.13
CA GLU A 137 -1.39 -15.79 -7.64
C GLU A 137 0.00 -15.11 -7.60
N GLY A 138 0.12 -13.88 -7.08
CA GLY A 138 1.42 -13.23 -6.86
C GLY A 138 2.18 -12.91 -8.15
N GLY A 139 1.46 -12.40 -9.17
CA GLY A 139 2.07 -11.98 -10.43
C GLY A 139 3.13 -10.88 -10.26
N SER A 140 4.07 -10.81 -11.20
CA SER A 140 4.98 -9.65 -11.29
C SER A 140 4.14 -8.36 -11.39
N ALA A 141 4.60 -7.23 -10.82
CA ALA A 141 3.81 -5.98 -10.82
C ALA A 141 3.44 -5.48 -12.23
N GLU A 142 4.11 -6.01 -13.26
CA GLU A 142 3.81 -5.72 -14.65
C GLU A 142 2.59 -6.48 -15.19
N GLN A 143 2.11 -7.52 -14.52
CA GLN A 143 1.13 -8.47 -15.10
C GLN A 143 -0.32 -8.25 -14.71
N SER A 144 -0.66 -7.37 -13.75
CA SER A 144 -2.02 -6.84 -13.74
C SER A 144 -2.14 -5.49 -13.07
N ARG A 145 -2.60 -4.49 -13.83
CA ARG A 145 -3.17 -3.25 -13.29
C ARG A 145 -4.47 -3.51 -12.48
N ASN A 146 -4.98 -4.73 -12.56
CA ASN A 146 -6.27 -5.15 -12.03
C ASN A 146 -6.15 -6.48 -11.29
N GLY A 147 -6.16 -6.45 -9.96
CA GLY A 147 -6.21 -7.64 -9.14
C GLY A 147 -7.62 -7.88 -8.61
N GLU A 148 -7.74 -8.76 -7.62
CA GLU A 148 -9.03 -9.09 -7.02
C GLU A 148 -9.03 -8.97 -5.50
N ALA A 149 -7.87 -8.80 -4.86
CA ALA A 149 -7.78 -8.88 -3.41
C ALA A 149 -6.65 -8.03 -2.80
N VAL A 150 -6.67 -7.94 -1.48
CA VAL A 150 -5.47 -7.59 -0.71
C VAL A 150 -4.63 -8.84 -0.50
N SER A 151 -3.36 -8.79 -0.92
CA SER A 151 -2.41 -9.89 -0.76
C SER A 151 -1.01 -9.40 -0.37
N GLN A 152 -0.18 -10.33 0.08
CA GLN A 152 1.24 -10.10 0.31
C GLN A 152 2.04 -10.47 -0.94
N LYS A 153 2.92 -9.57 -1.36
CA LYS A 153 3.80 -9.78 -2.51
C LYS A 153 5.26 -9.68 -2.10
N ARG A 154 6.12 -10.45 -2.78
CA ARG A 154 7.57 -10.28 -2.71
C ARG A 154 7.99 -9.18 -3.68
N VAL A 155 8.75 -8.20 -3.20
CA VAL A 155 9.39 -7.18 -4.05
C VAL A 155 10.69 -7.75 -4.58
N ASN A 156 10.78 -7.94 -5.89
CA ASN A 156 11.91 -8.56 -6.58
C ASN A 156 12.69 -7.55 -7.42
N SER A 157 13.93 -7.89 -7.76
CA SER A 157 14.76 -7.08 -8.66
C SER A 157 14.22 -7.00 -10.09
N ALA A 158 13.32 -7.90 -10.47
CA ALA A 158 12.62 -7.88 -11.76
C ALA A 158 11.33 -7.04 -11.73
N ASP A 159 10.84 -6.64 -10.55
CA ASP A 159 9.70 -5.74 -10.48
C ASP A 159 10.12 -4.33 -10.94
N PRO A 160 9.24 -3.61 -11.67
CA PRO A 160 9.52 -2.26 -12.14
C PRO A 160 9.34 -1.24 -11.00
N VAL A 161 10.13 -1.39 -9.93
CA VAL A 161 10.12 -0.48 -8.76
C VAL A 161 10.69 0.87 -9.17
N LEU A 162 9.89 1.92 -8.99
CA LEU A 162 10.31 3.30 -9.20
C LEU A 162 11.00 3.88 -7.97
N GLY A 163 10.52 3.51 -6.78
CA GLY A 163 11.06 3.94 -5.50
C GLY A 163 10.04 3.81 -4.38
N TYR A 164 10.34 4.47 -3.26
CA TYR A 164 9.60 4.35 -2.02
C TYR A 164 9.23 5.73 -1.48
N VAL A 165 8.04 5.86 -0.92
CA VAL A 165 7.62 7.03 -0.14
C VAL A 165 7.64 6.65 1.33
N LEU A 166 8.58 7.25 2.08
CA LEU A 166 8.79 6.95 3.49
C LEU A 166 7.62 7.46 4.35
N PRO A 167 7.17 6.66 5.34
CA PRO A 167 6.16 7.10 6.28
C PRO A 167 6.87 8.01 7.30
N MET A 168 6.65 9.32 7.21
CA MET A 168 7.16 10.22 8.25
C MET A 168 6.39 9.93 9.53
N VAL A 169 7.05 9.31 10.50
CA VAL A 169 6.57 9.26 11.87
C VAL A 169 6.54 10.71 12.34
N LYS A 170 5.41 11.20 12.87
CA LYS A 170 5.46 12.45 13.64
C LYS A 170 6.44 12.15 14.77
N ASP A 171 7.59 12.82 14.77
CA ASP A 171 8.39 12.89 15.98
C ASP A 171 7.43 13.31 17.10
N ALA A 172 7.42 12.55 18.18
CA ALA A 172 6.72 12.96 19.38
C ALA A 172 7.39 14.26 19.83
N ALA A 173 6.78 15.40 19.46
CA ALA A 173 7.10 16.69 20.02
C ALA A 173 6.80 16.69 21.51
#